data_AF-A0A832W6J9-F1
#
_entry.id   AF-A0A832W6J9-F1
#
_cell.length_a   1.000
_cell.length_b   1.000
_cell.length_c   1.000
_cell.angle_alpha   90.00
_cell.angle_beta   90.00
_cell.angle_gamma   90.00
#
_symmetry.space_group_name_H-M   'P 1'
#
loop_
_entity.id
_entity.type
_entity.pdbx_description
1 polymer ?
#
loop_
_entity_poly.entity_id
_entity_poly.type
_entity_poly.pdbx_seq_one_letter_code
_entity_poly.pdbx_strand_id
1 'polypeptide(L)'
;MIPSYVPPKYKVEVDPNRCMLCERCTIECSWGVYRREGDRIISYSNRCGACHRCVVMCPRDAITIKENAISWRSHPLWDVDARVDIYNQAKTGCILLSGMGNAKEHPIYFD
;
A
#
# COMPACT_ATOMS: atom_id res chain seq x y z
N MET A 1 -8.37 16.32 1.11
CA MET A 1 -8.14 14.87 1.00
C MET A 1 -9.44 14.20 1.37
N ILE A 2 -10.05 13.42 0.47
CA ILE A 2 -11.30 12.71 0.79
C ILE A 2 -10.95 11.66 1.85
N PRO A 3 -11.61 11.64 3.02
CA PRO A 3 -11.40 10.61 4.02
C PRO A 3 -11.66 9.24 3.38
N SER A 4 -10.64 8.38 3.33
CA SER A 4 -10.84 7.01 2.86
C SER A 4 -11.35 6.19 4.04
N TYR A 5 -12.57 5.67 3.92
CA TYR A 5 -13.13 4.66 4.84
C TYR A 5 -12.44 3.29 4.74
N VAL A 6 -11.49 3.15 3.81
CA VAL A 6 -10.70 1.94 3.62
C VAL A 6 -9.36 2.10 4.35
N PRO A 7 -9.03 1.23 5.32
CA PRO A 7 -7.73 1.24 5.97
C PRO A 7 -6.62 0.99 4.95
N PRO A 8 -5.42 1.55 5.15
CA PRO A 8 -4.31 1.34 4.23
C PRO A 8 -3.91 -0.14 4.18
N LYS A 9 -3.75 -0.71 2.99
CA LYS A 9 -3.33 -2.11 2.79
C LYS A 9 -1.90 -2.35 3.27
N TYR A 10 -1.02 -1.36 3.08
CA TYR A 10 0.38 -1.43 3.48
C TYR A 10 0.69 -0.42 4.56
N LYS A 11 1.57 -0.81 5.50
CA LYS A 11 2.17 0.06 6.50
C LYS A 11 3.65 0.28 6.14
N VAL A 12 4.04 1.55 6.12
CA VAL A 12 5.40 1.97 5.77
C VAL A 12 6.06 2.55 7.01
N GLU A 13 7.16 1.95 7.43
CA GLU A 13 7.94 2.33 8.60
C GLU A 13 9.35 2.75 8.17
N VAL A 14 9.80 3.90 8.68
CA VAL A 14 11.17 4.38 8.53
C VAL A 14 11.85 4.30 9.89
N ASP A 15 12.93 3.53 9.99
CA ASP A 15 13.72 3.41 11.23
C ASP A 15 14.59 4.66 11.40
N PRO A 16 14.32 5.51 12.42
CA PRO A 16 15.07 6.73 12.65
C PRO A 16 16.53 6.46 13.06
N ASN A 17 16.84 5.29 13.63
CA ASN A 17 18.21 4.96 14.04
C ASN A 17 19.11 4.60 12.85
N ARG A 18 18.51 4.13 11.75
CA ARG A 18 19.21 3.77 10.52
C ARG A 18 19.21 4.91 9.50
N CYS A 19 18.14 5.69 9.48
CA CYS A 19 17.94 6.77 8.53
C CYS A 19 18.95 7.91 8.74
N MET A 20 19.61 8.34 7.66
CA MET A 20 20.54 9.47 7.65
C MET A 20 19.96 10.74 7.00
N LEU A 21 18.62 10.80 6.85
CA LEU A 21 17.90 11.94 6.27
C LEU A 21 18.38 12.38 4.87
N CYS A 22 18.84 11.44 4.05
CA CYS A 22 19.31 11.70 2.69
C CYS A 22 18.20 12.07 1.67
N GLU A 23 16.92 12.02 2.08
CA GLU A 23 15.73 12.34 1.26
C GLU A 23 15.53 11.55 -0.04
N ARG A 24 16.38 10.56 -0.35
CA ARG A 24 16.25 9.74 -1.56
C ARG A 24 14.90 9.06 -1.70
N CYS A 25 14.31 8.63 -0.57
CA CYS A 25 12.96 8.05 -0.56
C CYS A 25 11.86 9.04 -0.97
N THR A 26 12.02 10.34 -0.68
CA THR A 26 11.10 11.40 -1.10
C THR A 26 11.16 11.60 -2.61
N ILE A 27 12.36 11.53 -3.21
CA ILE A 27 12.58 11.73 -4.65
C ILE A 27 12.11 10.51 -5.45
N GLU A 28 12.44 9.30 -4.99
CA GLU A 28 12.17 8.06 -5.72
C GLU A 28 10.72 7.57 -5.61
N CYS A 29 9.93 8.11 -4.67
CA CYS A 29 8.57 7.66 -4.45
C CYS A 29 7.57 8.38 -5.35
N SER A 30 7.20 7.75 -6.47
CA SER A 30 6.15 8.26 -7.38
C SER A 30 4.77 8.40 -6.73
N TRP A 31 4.55 7.75 -5.59
CA TRP A 31 3.30 7.79 -4.83
C TRP A 31 3.22 8.91 -3.80
N GLY A 32 4.31 9.68 -3.59
CA GLY A 32 4.35 10.76 -2.62
C GLY A 32 4.08 10.31 -1.18
N VAL A 33 4.63 9.15 -0.80
CA VAL A 33 4.50 8.55 0.54
C VAL A 33 5.34 9.30 1.57
N TYR A 34 6.50 9.82 1.19
CA TYR A 34 7.45 10.40 2.13
C TYR A 34 7.46 11.92 2.07
N ARG A 35 7.67 12.55 3.22
CA ARG A 35 7.92 13.99 3.35
C ARG A 35 8.95 14.22 4.45
N ARG A 36 9.92 15.11 4.21
CA ARG A 36 10.79 15.59 5.28
C ARG A 36 10.07 16.64 6.12
N GLU A 37 10.08 16.45 7.43
CA GLU A 37 9.66 17.48 8.39
C GLU A 37 10.73 17.60 9.48
N GLY A 38 11.53 18.66 9.40
CA GLY A 38 12.67 18.87 10.30
C GLY A 38 13.69 17.73 10.19
N ASP A 39 13.89 17.04 11.31
CA ASP A 39 14.89 15.99 11.48
C ASP A 39 14.31 14.56 11.34
N ARG A 40 13.18 14.43 10.65
CA ARG A 40 12.56 13.12 10.40
C ARG A 40 11.90 13.04 9.03
N ILE A 41 11.75 11.80 8.56
CA ILE A 41 10.92 11.47 7.39
C ILE A 41 9.56 10.99 7.89
N ILE A 42 8.51 11.68 7.48
CA ILE A 42 7.12 11.27 7.72
C ILE A 42 6.65 10.40 6.57
N SER A 43 5.97 9.30 6.87
CA SER A 43 5.38 8.38 5.90
C SER A 43 3.85 8.43 5.92
N TYR A 44 3.24 8.49 4.73
CA TYR A 44 1.80 8.42 4.51
C TYR A 44 1.44 7.06 3.92
N SER A 45 1.29 6.06 4.81
CA SER A 45 1.07 4.66 4.43
C SER A 45 -0.14 4.44 3.52
N ASN A 46 -1.16 5.30 3.60
CA ASN A 46 -2.35 5.26 2.74
C ASN A 46 -2.12 5.58 1.27
N ARG A 47 -0.92 6.00 0.89
CA ARG A 47 -0.53 6.24 -0.52
C ARG A 47 0.34 5.13 -1.09
N CYS A 48 0.83 4.22 -0.25
CA CYS A 48 1.80 3.23 -0.69
C CYS A 48 1.14 2.18 -1.59
N GLY A 49 1.65 2.00 -2.81
CA GLY A 49 1.30 0.91 -3.71
C GLY A 49 2.22 -0.31 -3.63
N ALA A 50 3.09 -0.39 -2.60
CA ALA A 50 4.08 -1.46 -2.44
C ALA A 50 4.96 -1.74 -3.68
N CYS A 51 5.40 -0.70 -4.40
CA CYS A 51 6.33 -0.88 -5.53
C CYS A 51 7.78 -1.19 -5.12
N HIS A 52 8.08 -1.20 -3.82
CA HIS A 52 9.40 -1.47 -3.21
C HIS A 52 10.58 -0.58 -3.65
N ARG A 53 10.37 0.39 -4.56
CA ARG A 53 11.40 1.33 -5.03
C ARG A 53 12.17 2.02 -3.90
N CYS A 54 11.45 2.51 -2.90
CA CYS A 54 12.06 3.20 -1.75
C CYS A 54 12.89 2.29 -0.85
N VAL A 55 12.51 1.00 -0.73
CA VAL A 55 13.26 0.00 0.03
C VAL A 55 14.60 -0.24 -0.65
N VAL A 56 14.58 -0.51 -1.95
CA VAL A 56 15.79 -0.80 -2.75
C VAL A 56 16.74 0.40 -2.81
N MET A 57 16.22 1.62 -2.90
CA MET A 57 17.05 2.81 -3.05
C MET A 57 17.59 3.36 -1.71
N CYS A 58 17.15 2.82 -0.57
CA CYS A 58 17.63 3.28 0.72
C CYS A 58 19.06 2.76 0.98
N PRO A 59 20.08 3.63 1.09
CA PRO A 59 21.46 3.18 1.29
C PRO A 59 21.74 2.59 2.68
N ARG A 60 20.75 2.59 3.58
CA ARG A 60 20.87 2.18 4.99
C ARG A 60 19.84 1.13 5.39
N ASP A 61 19.08 0.60 4.43
CA ASP A 61 17.99 -0.36 4.68
C ASP A 61 17.06 0.08 5.82
N ALA A 62 16.75 1.39 5.85
CA ALA A 62 15.97 2.01 6.92
C ALA A 62 14.46 1.94 6.70
N ILE A 63 14.01 1.41 5.56
CA ILE A 63 12.60 1.45 5.15
C ILE A 63 12.05 0.04 5.09
N THR A 64 10.92 -0.18 5.77
CA THR A 64 10.19 -1.44 5.74
C THR A 64 8.75 -1.20 5.30
N ILE A 65 8.26 -2.04 4.38
CA ILE A 65 6.86 -2.08 3.95
C ILE A 65 6.29 -3.42 4.40
N LYS A 66 5.18 -3.39 5.14
CA LYS A 66 4.47 -4.59 5.63
C LYS A 66 3.00 -4.50 5.26
N GLU A 67 2.34 -5.65 5.13
CA GLU A 67 0.89 -5.68 5.11
C GLU A 67 0.32 -5.21 6.45
N ASN A 68 -0.79 -4.48 6.38
CA ASN A 68 -1.44 -3.93 7.56
C ASN A 68 -2.48 -4.91 8.12
N ALA A 69 -2.13 -5.58 9.23
CA ALA A 69 -2.99 -6.57 9.89
C ALA A 69 -4.32 -6.00 10.46
N ILE A 70 -4.50 -4.68 10.51
CA ILE A 70 -5.78 -4.04 10.91
C ILE A 70 -6.86 -4.22 9.83
N SER A 71 -6.49 -4.71 8.62
CA SER A 71 -7.49 -5.07 7.62
C SER A 71 -8.46 -6.10 8.21
N TRP A 72 -9.76 -5.82 8.08
CA TRP A 72 -10.94 -6.53 8.58
C TRP A 72 -10.78 -8.02 8.95
N ARG A 73 -11.64 -8.49 9.85
CA ARG A 73 -11.75 -9.92 10.23
C ARG A 73 -11.70 -10.84 9.00
N SER A 74 -10.91 -11.92 9.11
CA SER A 74 -10.87 -12.97 8.09
C SER A 74 -12.25 -13.59 7.87
N HIS A 75 -12.62 -13.81 6.61
CA HIS A 75 -13.92 -14.37 6.23
C HIS A 75 -13.79 -15.10 4.89
N PRO A 76 -14.41 -16.27 4.70
CA PRO A 76 -14.25 -17.08 3.48
C PRO A 76 -14.78 -16.41 2.20
N LEU A 77 -15.89 -15.67 2.30
CA LEU A 77 -16.48 -14.94 1.16
C LEU A 77 -16.04 -13.47 1.08
N TRP A 78 -16.05 -12.77 2.21
CA TRP A 78 -15.68 -11.36 2.29
C TRP A 78 -14.19 -11.20 2.56
N ASP A 79 -13.38 -11.56 1.57
CA ASP A 79 -11.93 -11.32 1.63
C ASP A 79 -11.63 -9.80 1.66
N VAL A 80 -10.39 -9.45 1.97
CA VAL A 80 -9.95 -8.05 2.08
C VAL A 80 -10.12 -7.33 0.74
N ASP A 81 -9.77 -7.97 -0.37
CA ASP A 81 -9.81 -7.37 -1.69
C ASP A 81 -11.26 -7.17 -2.18
N ALA A 82 -12.16 -8.14 -1.96
CA ALA A 82 -13.59 -8.04 -2.26
C ALA A 82 -14.25 -6.88 -1.51
N ARG A 83 -13.91 -6.68 -0.23
CA ARG A 83 -14.40 -5.52 0.54
C ARG A 83 -13.85 -4.22 -0.01
N VAL A 84 -12.55 -4.15 -0.30
CA VAL A 84 -11.90 -2.96 -0.89
C VAL A 84 -12.55 -2.60 -2.22
N ASP A 85 -12.82 -3.60 -3.06
CA ASP A 85 -13.44 -3.43 -4.37
C ASP A 85 -14.85 -2.84 -4.25
N ILE A 86 -15.67 -3.37 -3.33
CA ILE A 86 -17.00 -2.83 -3.04
C ILE A 86 -16.91 -1.38 -2.58
N TYR A 87 -16.00 -1.06 -1.65
CA TYR A 87 -15.82 0.31 -1.19
C TYR A 87 -15.34 1.25 -2.31
N ASN A 88 -14.48 0.78 -3.21
CA ASN A 88 -13.97 1.57 -4.32
C ASN A 88 -15.03 1.82 -5.41
N GLN A 89 -15.83 0.81 -5.73
CA GLN A 89 -16.99 0.96 -6.63
C GLN A 89 -18.01 1.94 -6.04
N ALA A 90 -18.34 1.80 -4.76
CA ALA A 90 -19.28 2.69 -4.06
C ALA A 90 -18.82 4.16 -4.04
N LYS A 91 -17.50 4.43 -3.98
CA LYS A 91 -16.95 5.80 -3.99
C LYS A 91 -17.11 6.52 -5.33
N THR A 92 -17.02 5.78 -6.43
CA THR A 92 -16.96 6.35 -7.79
C THR A 92 -18.27 6.20 -8.55
N GLY A 93 -19.12 5.25 -8.16
CA GLY A 93 -20.27 4.80 -8.94
C GLY A 93 -19.86 4.01 -10.20
N CYS A 94 -18.57 3.78 -10.41
CA CYS A 94 -18.03 3.02 -11.52
C CYS A 94 -17.81 1.55 -11.14
N ILE A 95 -17.88 0.67 -12.14
CA ILE A 95 -17.52 -0.74 -11.98
C ILE A 95 -16.01 -0.88 -12.14
N LEU A 96 -15.39 -1.65 -11.25
CA LEU A 96 -13.97 -2.01 -11.39
C LEU A 96 -13.83 -2.99 -12.56
N LEU A 97 -13.02 -2.61 -13.54
CA LEU A 97 -12.62 -3.50 -14.62
C LEU A 97 -11.35 -4.24 -14.20
N SER A 98 -11.40 -5.57 -14.14
CA SER A 98 -10.20 -6.40 -14.06
C SER A 98 -9.66 -6.63 -15.48
N GLY A 99 -8.38 -6.33 -15.72
CA GLY A 99 -7.70 -6.69 -16.96
C GLY A 99 -7.39 -8.20 -17.02
N MET A 100 -7.10 -8.69 -18.24
CA MET A 100 -6.74 -10.08 -18.61
C MET A 100 -6.27 -10.99 -17.45
N GLY A 101 -7.09 -11.99 -17.12
CA GLY A 101 -6.75 -13.05 -16.17
C GLY A 101 -7.48 -12.92 -14.82
N ASN A 102 -7.52 -14.03 -14.09
CA ASN A 102 -8.04 -14.07 -12.73
C ASN A 102 -6.95 -14.65 -11.81
N ALA A 103 -6.37 -13.80 -10.96
CA ALA A 103 -5.34 -14.21 -10.01
C ALA A 103 -5.90 -14.93 -8.78
N LYS A 104 -7.24 -15.02 -8.65
CA LYS A 104 -7.87 -15.75 -7.56
C LYS A 104 -7.82 -17.26 -7.81
N GLU A 105 -7.72 -18.01 -6.72
CA GLU A 105 -7.77 -19.48 -6.74
C GLU A 105 -9.19 -19.94 -7.09
N HIS A 106 -9.47 -20.04 -8.39
CA HIS A 106 -10.68 -20.68 -8.88
C HIS A 106 -10.36 -22.08 -9.41
N PRO A 107 -11.33 -23.01 -9.35
CA PRO A 107 -11.17 -24.31 -9.99
C PRO A 107 -10.87 -24.14 -11.47
N ILE A 108 -9.81 -24.80 -11.93
CA ILE A 108 -9.45 -24.88 -13.33
C ILE A 108 -10.22 -26.06 -13.91
N TYR A 109 -11.23 -25.78 -14.74
CA TYR A 109 -12.10 -26.81 -15.32
C TYR A 109 -11.56 -27.42 -16.62
N PHE A 110 -10.59 -26.75 -17.25
CA PHE A 110 -10.15 -27.04 -18.63
C PHE A 110 -8.63 -27.24 -18.75
N ASP A 111 -7.97 -27.61 -17.66
CA ASP A 111 -6.59 -28.13 -17.70
C ASP A 111 -6.61 -29.62 -18.10
#